data_AF-A0A929Z0V2-F1
#
_entry.id   AF-A0A929Z0V2-F1
#
_cell.length_a   1.000
_cell.length_b   1.000
_cell.length_c   1.000
_cell.angle_alpha   90.00
_cell.angle_beta   90.00
_cell.angle_gamma   90.00
#
_symmetry.space_group_name_H-M   'P 1'
#
loop_
_entity.id
_entity.type
_entity.pdbx_description
1 polymer ?
#
loop_
_entity_poly.entity_id
_entity_poly.type
_entity_poly.pdbx_seq_one_letter_code
_entity_poly.pdbx_strand_id
1 'polypeptide(L)'
;ISDDDLYLLIKENRKIEAVKYIRDKYNFDLKTSKNIVDSLDVESPMMFTEKNIISASKTNFSKYGSGYNTESYSYEMIDGKQHYYAYKDGEKREVSRTAIPSEILKYFEKAGEKASDEYEDKEYRTKNFFWGIVLVALIVGIYFYFN
;
A
#
# COMPACT_ATOMS: atom_id res chain seq x y z
N ILE A 1 -26.32 15.55 4.98
CA ILE A 1 -25.19 15.06 5.81
C ILE A 1 -24.25 14.43 4.80
N SER A 2 -23.19 15.16 4.47
CA SER A 2 -22.33 14.97 3.28
C SER A 2 -21.32 13.85 3.53
N ASP A 3 -20.76 13.28 2.47
CA ASP A 3 -19.69 12.26 2.52
C ASP A 3 -18.41 12.74 3.24
N ASP A 4 -18.29 14.05 3.49
CA ASP A 4 -17.15 14.72 4.13
C ASP A 4 -16.93 14.35 5.60
N ASP A 5 -17.94 13.79 6.27
CA ASP A 5 -17.91 13.57 7.72
C ASP A 5 -16.92 12.47 8.14
N LEU A 6 -16.78 11.39 7.37
CA LEU A 6 -15.91 10.27 7.78
C LEU A 6 -14.42 10.65 7.74
N TYR A 7 -13.99 11.36 6.70
CA TYR A 7 -12.61 11.84 6.57
C TYR A 7 -12.26 12.82 7.69
N LEU A 8 -13.16 13.76 8.00
CA LEU A 8 -13.00 14.70 9.10
C LEU A 8 -12.90 13.96 10.45
N LEU A 9 -13.76 12.96 10.68
CA LEU A 9 -13.73 12.17 11.91
C LEU A 9 -12.42 11.40 12.10
N ILE A 10 -11.85 10.80 11.04
CA ILE A 10 -10.54 10.13 11.15
C ILE A 10 -9.42 11.16 11.34
N LYS A 11 -9.44 12.30 10.63
CA LYS A 11 -8.46 13.38 10.77
C LYS A 11 -8.44 13.99 12.17
N GLU A 12 -9.61 14.13 12.80
CA GLU A 12 -9.77 14.59 14.18
C GLU A 12 -9.53 13.49 15.23
N ASN A 13 -9.11 12.29 14.80
CA ASN A 13 -8.88 11.12 15.65
C ASN A 13 -10.12 10.65 16.44
N ARG A 14 -11.33 10.97 15.94
CA ARG A 14 -12.63 10.60 16.52
C ARG A 14 -13.09 9.22 16.03
N LYS A 15 -12.26 8.20 16.25
CA LYS A 15 -12.46 6.83 15.73
C LYS A 15 -13.80 6.20 16.13
N ILE A 16 -14.26 6.44 17.37
CA ILE A 16 -15.53 5.86 17.86
C ILE A 16 -16.72 6.36 17.04
N GLU A 17 -16.70 7.63 16.66
CA GLU A 17 -17.75 8.26 15.87
C GLU A 17 -17.67 7.86 14.41
N ALA A 18 -16.46 7.69 13.87
CA ALA A 18 -16.24 7.12 12.54
C ALA A 18 -16.81 5.69 12.44
N VAL A 19 -16.60 4.86 13.46
CA VAL A 19 -17.15 3.49 13.50
C VAL A 19 -18.68 3.53 13.50
N LYS A 20 -19.26 4.43 14.30
CA LYS A 20 -20.70 4.64 14.34
C LYS A 20 -21.24 5.12 12.98
N TYR A 21 -20.57 6.07 12.34
CA TYR A 21 -20.94 6.58 11.01
C TYR A 21 -20.97 5.46 9.97
N ILE A 22 -19.91 4.66 9.87
CA ILE A 22 -19.84 3.54 8.90
C ILE A 22 -20.94 2.52 9.17
N ARG A 23 -21.16 2.18 10.44
CA ARG A 23 -22.21 1.25 10.85
C ARG A 23 -23.60 1.76 10.45
N ASP A 24 -23.93 3.00 10.79
CA ASP A 24 -25.27 3.55 10.58
C ASP A 24 -25.53 3.80 9.09
N LYS A 25 -24.52 4.25 8.33
CA LYS A 25 -24.64 4.54 6.90
C LYS A 25 -24.69 3.30 6.01
N TYR A 26 -23.83 2.32 6.27
CA TYR A 26 -23.69 1.13 5.42
C TYR A 26 -24.34 -0.12 6.01
N ASN A 27 -24.95 0.00 7.19
CA ASN A 27 -25.60 -1.09 7.92
C ASN A 27 -24.67 -2.29 8.20
N PHE A 28 -23.38 -2.01 8.47
CA PHE A 28 -22.38 -3.03 8.82
C PHE A 28 -22.43 -3.39 10.31
N ASP A 29 -21.96 -4.59 10.64
CA ASP A 29 -21.79 -5.01 12.02
C ASP A 29 -20.63 -4.26 12.69
N LEU A 30 -20.67 -4.17 14.02
CA LEU A 30 -19.71 -3.38 14.80
C LEU A 30 -18.25 -3.81 14.55
N LYS A 31 -18.01 -5.12 14.38
CA LYS A 31 -16.67 -5.65 14.15
C LYS A 31 -16.13 -5.21 12.80
N THR A 32 -16.94 -5.33 11.75
CA THR A 32 -16.58 -4.89 10.40
C THR A 32 -16.35 -3.38 10.33
N SER A 33 -17.25 -2.57 10.90
CA SER A 33 -17.07 -1.11 10.94
C SER A 33 -15.78 -0.70 11.65
N LYS A 34 -15.42 -1.39 12.74
CA LYS A 34 -14.17 -1.14 13.46
C LYS A 34 -12.94 -1.47 12.61
N ASN A 35 -12.94 -2.63 11.96
CA ASN A 35 -11.84 -3.04 11.08
C ASN A 35 -11.63 -2.06 9.91
N ILE A 36 -12.73 -1.58 9.31
CA ILE A 36 -12.65 -0.58 8.24
C ILE A 36 -12.00 0.69 8.78
N VAL A 37 -12.51 1.26 9.88
CA VAL A 37 -11.93 2.47 10.49
C VAL A 37 -10.46 2.30 10.86
N ASP A 38 -10.07 1.15 11.40
CA ASP A 38 -8.68 0.87 11.76
C ASP A 38 -7.76 0.71 10.53
N SER A 39 -8.33 0.39 9.36
CA SER A 39 -7.61 0.29 8.08
C SER A 39 -7.55 1.59 7.27
N LEU A 40 -8.37 2.60 7.61
CA LEU A 40 -8.40 3.87 6.90
C LEU A 40 -7.17 4.71 7.24
N ASP A 41 -6.46 5.14 6.20
CA ASP A 41 -5.34 6.07 6.32
C ASP A 41 -5.76 7.47 5.84
N VAL A 42 -5.51 8.48 6.67
CA VAL A 42 -5.81 9.90 6.37
C VAL A 42 -4.99 10.40 5.19
N GLU A 43 -3.79 9.85 4.98
CA GLU A 43 -2.93 10.21 3.86
C GLU A 43 -3.43 9.64 2.51
N SER A 44 -4.43 8.74 2.55
CA SER A 44 -5.02 8.11 1.37
C SER A 44 -6.50 8.49 1.18
N PRO A 45 -6.79 9.68 0.61
CA PRO A 45 -8.15 10.17 0.42
C PRO A 45 -9.03 9.24 -0.43
N MET A 46 -8.42 8.38 -1.26
CA MET A 46 -9.16 7.39 -2.07
C MET A 46 -9.84 6.30 -1.21
N MET A 47 -9.34 6.01 0.00
CA MET A 47 -9.92 5.00 0.88
C MET A 47 -11.31 5.38 1.43
N PHE A 48 -11.62 6.68 1.48
CA PHE A 48 -12.88 7.20 2.01
C PHE A 48 -14.04 7.14 1.01
N THR A 49 -13.79 6.64 -0.20
CA THR A 49 -14.86 6.47 -1.20
C THR A 49 -15.79 5.33 -0.81
N GLU A 50 -17.09 5.49 -1.08
CA GLU A 50 -18.12 4.48 -0.79
C GLU A 50 -17.77 3.10 -1.36
N LYS A 51 -17.27 3.05 -2.60
CA LYS A 51 -16.82 1.81 -3.24
C LYS A 51 -15.77 1.07 -2.40
N ASN A 52 -14.80 1.81 -1.87
CA ASN A 52 -13.72 1.23 -1.06
C ASN A 52 -14.22 0.81 0.33
N ILE A 53 -15.10 1.59 0.97
CA ILE A 53 -15.73 1.22 2.24
C ILE A 53 -16.58 -0.06 2.11
N ILE A 54 -17.30 -0.22 1.00
CA ILE A 54 -18.09 -1.43 0.71
C ILE A 54 -17.20 -2.63 0.34
N SER A 55 -16.11 -2.42 -0.40
CA SER A 55 -15.15 -3.49 -0.69
C SER A 55 -14.42 -3.95 0.58
N ALA A 56 -14.11 -2.99 1.45
CA ALA A 56 -13.50 -3.19 2.75
C ALA A 56 -14.38 -4.03 3.69
N SER A 57 -15.71 -3.91 3.63
CA SER A 57 -16.61 -4.71 4.46
C SER A 57 -16.71 -6.18 4.03
N LYS A 58 -16.45 -6.47 2.76
CA LYS A 58 -16.53 -7.82 2.18
C LYS A 58 -15.22 -8.59 2.31
N THR A 59 -14.11 -7.90 2.50
CA THR A 59 -12.78 -8.50 2.61
C THR A 59 -12.39 -8.59 4.08
N ASN A 60 -12.10 -9.81 4.56
CA ASN A 60 -11.39 -9.95 5.81
C ASN A 60 -10.01 -9.32 5.58
N PHE A 61 -9.79 -8.08 6.04
CA PHE A 61 -8.46 -7.47 6.00
C PHE A 61 -7.52 -8.31 6.85
N SER A 62 -6.86 -9.28 6.22
CA SER A 62 -5.72 -9.93 6.81
C SER A 62 -4.63 -8.87 6.91
N LYS A 63 -4.13 -8.70 8.13
CA LYS A 63 -3.07 -7.82 8.62
C LYS A 63 -1.71 -7.94 7.89
N TYR A 64 -1.65 -8.55 6.71
CA TYR A 64 -0.41 -8.91 6.03
C TYR A 64 -0.32 -8.27 4.65
N GLY A 65 0.67 -7.40 4.49
CA GLY A 65 1.26 -7.00 3.23
C GLY A 65 0.54 -5.84 2.54
N SER A 66 1.24 -4.71 2.41
CA SER A 66 0.94 -3.69 1.42
C SER A 66 0.99 -4.33 0.02
N GLY A 67 -0.16 -4.82 -0.44
CA GLY A 67 -0.34 -5.46 -1.74
C GLY A 67 -1.56 -4.82 -2.40
N TYR A 68 -1.34 -4.28 -3.59
CA TYR A 68 -2.41 -3.66 -4.37
C TYR A 68 -3.40 -4.76 -4.78
N ASN A 69 -4.63 -4.69 -4.25
CA ASN A 69 -5.65 -5.73 -4.36
C ASN A 69 -6.79 -5.28 -5.28
N THR A 70 -7.20 -6.15 -6.20
CA THR A 70 -8.47 -6.05 -6.94
C THR A 70 -9.30 -7.30 -6.69
N GLU A 71 -10.15 -7.30 -5.64
CA GLU A 71 -11.23 -8.25 -5.25
C GLU A 71 -10.99 -9.79 -5.28
N SER A 72 -10.05 -10.31 -6.07
CA SER A 72 -9.63 -11.71 -6.23
C SER A 72 -8.19 -11.86 -6.73
N TYR A 73 -7.49 -10.77 -7.05
CA TYR A 73 -6.09 -10.78 -7.50
C TYR A 73 -5.27 -9.73 -6.76
N SER A 74 -3.98 -10.00 -6.54
CA SER A 74 -3.03 -9.03 -6.00
C SER A 74 -1.66 -9.19 -6.64
N TYR A 75 -0.80 -8.18 -6.49
CA TYR A 75 0.62 -8.31 -6.79
C TYR A 75 1.49 -7.80 -5.65
N GLU A 76 2.71 -8.32 -5.58
CA GLU A 76 3.75 -7.92 -4.62
C GLU A 76 5.07 -7.72 -5.36
N MET A 77 5.87 -6.76 -4.87
CA MET A 77 7.25 -6.56 -5.32
C MET A 77 8.18 -7.38 -4.42
N ILE A 78 8.82 -8.41 -4.97
CA ILE A 78 9.80 -9.25 -4.28
C ILE A 78 11.08 -9.18 -5.10
N ASP A 79 12.17 -8.70 -4.49
CA ASP A 79 13.47 -8.58 -5.16
C ASP A 79 13.40 -7.78 -6.49
N GLY A 80 12.62 -6.69 -6.48
CA GLY A 80 12.39 -5.85 -7.67
C GLY A 80 11.49 -6.48 -8.74
N LYS A 81 10.96 -7.69 -8.52
CA LYS A 81 10.08 -8.39 -9.48
C LYS A 81 8.65 -8.39 -9.00
N GLN A 82 7.72 -8.24 -9.95
CA GLN A 82 6.28 -8.38 -9.69
C GLN A 82 5.90 -9.86 -9.62
N HIS A 83 5.43 -10.28 -8.46
CA HIS A 83 4.81 -11.58 -8.22
C HIS A 83 3.30 -11.40 -8.10
N TYR A 84 2.53 -12.24 -8.79
CA TYR A 84 1.07 -12.11 -8.81
C TYR A 84 0.39 -13.26 -8.08
N TYR A 85 -0.74 -12.96 -7.47
CA TYR A 85 -1.51 -13.91 -6.69
C TYR A 85 -2.99 -13.84 -7.04
N ALA A 86 -3.63 -15.01 -7.02
CA ALA A 86 -5.08 -15.15 -7.10
C ALA A 86 -5.62 -15.73 -5.79
N TYR A 87 -6.81 -15.27 -5.41
CA TYR A 87 -7.54 -15.75 -4.24
C TYR A 87 -8.72 -16.59 -4.72
N LYS A 88 -8.69 -17.88 -4.40
CA LYS A 88 -9.78 -18.81 -4.73
C LYS A 88 -10.14 -19.60 -3.49
N ASP A 89 -11.41 -19.60 -3.11
CA ASP A 89 -11.92 -20.30 -1.93
C ASP A 89 -11.21 -19.89 -0.61
N GLY A 90 -10.71 -18.65 -0.55
CA GLY A 90 -9.93 -18.13 0.57
C GLY A 90 -8.45 -18.52 0.56
N GLU A 91 -8.00 -19.33 -0.40
CA GLU A 91 -6.60 -19.69 -0.57
C GLU A 91 -5.87 -18.72 -1.51
N LYS A 92 -4.71 -18.23 -1.07
CA LYS A 92 -3.77 -17.44 -1.89
C LYS A 92 -2.89 -18.39 -2.70
N ARG A 93 -2.85 -18.22 -4.01
CA ARG A 93 -1.98 -18.98 -4.91
C ARG A 93 -1.20 -18.05 -5.82
N GLU A 94 0.09 -18.31 -5.96
CA GLU A 94 0.92 -17.60 -6.94
C GLU A 94 0.51 -18.01 -8.35
N VAL A 95 0.33 -17.02 -9.22
CA VAL A 95 -0.12 -17.21 -10.60
C VAL A 95 0.77 -16.45 -11.56
N SER A 96 0.85 -16.92 -12.79
CA SER A 96 1.56 -16.20 -13.84
C SER A 96 0.76 -14.97 -14.29
N ARG A 97 1.46 -13.96 -14.81
CA ARG A 97 0.86 -12.75 -15.40
C ARG A 97 -0.24 -13.08 -16.42
N THR A 98 -0.06 -14.13 -17.22
CA THR A 98 -1.01 -14.56 -18.26
C THR A 98 -2.32 -15.11 -17.71
N ALA A 99 -2.34 -15.58 -16.45
CA ALA A 99 -3.54 -16.07 -15.79
C ALA A 99 -4.42 -14.93 -15.25
N ILE A 100 -3.93 -13.69 -15.28
CA ILE A 100 -4.63 -12.51 -14.78
C ILE A 100 -5.37 -11.84 -15.94
N PRO A 101 -6.65 -11.50 -15.75
CA PRO A 101 -7.40 -10.70 -16.72
C PRO A 101 -6.66 -9.39 -17.07
N SER A 102 -6.62 -9.05 -18.36
CA SER A 102 -5.90 -7.88 -18.87
C SER A 102 -6.38 -6.54 -18.27
N GLU A 103 -7.67 -6.45 -17.94
CA GLU A 103 -8.24 -5.29 -17.27
C GLU A 103 -7.59 -5.05 -15.90
N ILE A 104 -7.37 -6.13 -15.13
CA ILE A 104 -6.73 -6.10 -13.81
C ILE A 104 -5.23 -5.78 -13.93
N LEU A 105 -4.56 -6.38 -14.91
CA LEU A 105 -3.15 -6.07 -15.21
C LEU A 105 -2.94 -4.58 -15.46
N LYS A 106 -3.86 -3.92 -16.19
CA LYS A 106 -3.77 -2.47 -16.45
C LYS A 106 -3.84 -1.64 -15.17
N TYR A 107 -4.63 -2.07 -14.18
CA TYR A 107 -4.67 -1.41 -12.87
C TYR A 107 -3.37 -1.61 -12.09
N PHE A 108 -2.81 -2.82 -12.14
CA PHE A 108 -1.54 -3.14 -11.48
C PHE A 108 -0.36 -2.42 -12.12
N GLU A 109 -0.32 -2.30 -13.45
CA GLU A 109 0.72 -1.54 -14.17
C GLU A 109 0.66 -0.06 -13.80
N LYS A 110 -0.53 0.54 -13.79
CA LYS A 110 -0.72 1.95 -13.40
C LYS A 110 -0.34 2.22 -11.94
N ALA A 111 -0.53 1.25 -11.05
CA ALA A 111 -0.13 1.34 -9.65
C ALA A 111 1.38 1.07 -9.48
N GLY A 112 1.92 0.13 -10.23
CA GLY A 112 3.33 -0.27 -10.23
C GLY A 112 4.25 0.80 -10.78
N GLU A 113 3.84 1.51 -11.83
CA GLU A 113 4.59 2.62 -12.44
C GLU A 113 4.85 3.75 -11.41
N LYS A 114 3.85 4.08 -10.58
CA LYS A 114 4.01 5.05 -9.49
C LYS A 114 4.93 4.56 -8.37
N ALA A 115 5.01 3.24 -8.16
CA ALA A 115 5.83 2.63 -7.12
C ALA A 115 7.28 2.44 -7.59
N SER A 116 7.53 2.10 -8.86
CA SER A 116 8.87 1.97 -9.41
C SER A 116 9.65 3.29 -9.38
N ASP A 117 8.99 4.40 -9.69
CA ASP A 117 9.60 5.73 -9.61
C ASP A 117 10.11 6.05 -8.18
N GLU A 118 9.42 5.54 -7.14
CA GLU A 118 9.82 5.71 -5.74
C GLU A 118 10.88 4.70 -5.28
N TYR A 119 10.86 3.48 -5.81
CA TYR A 119 11.87 2.45 -5.53
C TYR A 119 13.22 2.78 -6.18
N GLU A 120 13.23 3.31 -7.40
CA GLU A 120 14.46 3.75 -8.07
C GLU A 120 15.15 4.92 -7.33
N ASP A 121 14.39 5.88 -6.76
CA ASP A 121 14.97 6.96 -5.95
C ASP A 121 15.65 6.44 -4.66
N LYS A 122 15.10 5.40 -4.03
CA LYS A 122 15.68 4.81 -2.81
C LYS A 122 16.96 4.00 -3.07
N GLU A 123 17.04 3.27 -4.19
CA GLU A 123 18.26 2.54 -4.56
C GLU A 123 19.39 3.49 -5.01
N TYR A 124 19.07 4.58 -5.72
CA TYR A 124 20.07 5.58 -6.13
C TYR A 124 20.71 6.31 -4.93
N ARG A 125 19.95 6.62 -3.87
CA ARG A 125 20.51 7.26 -2.67
C ARG A 125 21.50 6.37 -1.91
N THR A 126 21.27 5.06 -1.87
CA THR A 126 22.14 4.14 -1.11
C THR A 126 23.46 3.89 -1.83
N LYS A 127 23.48 3.76 -3.16
CA LYS A 127 24.73 3.59 -3.91
C LYS A 127 25.64 4.81 -3.85
N ASN A 128 25.09 6.03 -3.96
CA ASN A 128 25.90 7.25 -3.94
C ASN A 128 26.53 7.54 -2.56
N PHE A 129 25.90 7.11 -1.47
CA PHE A 129 26.48 7.24 -0.12
C PHE A 129 27.73 6.36 0.07
N PHE A 130 27.69 5.11 -0.41
CA PHE A 130 28.84 4.21 -0.35
C PHE A 130 30.03 4.73 -1.15
N TRP A 131 29.80 5.18 -2.39
CA TRP A 131 30.86 5.75 -3.22
C TRP A 131 31.41 7.07 -2.63
N GLY A 132 30.57 7.88 -2.00
CA GLY A 132 30.99 9.09 -1.28
C GLY A 132 31.94 8.79 -0.11
N ILE A 133 31.64 7.78 0.71
CA ILE A 133 32.52 7.36 1.82
C ILE A 133 33.86 6.82 1.29
N VAL A 134 33.84 5.99 0.25
CA VAL A 134 35.05 5.41 -0.34
C VAL A 134 35.98 6.50 -0.89
N LEU A 135 35.44 7.52 -1.54
CA LEU A 135 36.22 8.64 -2.07
C LEU A 135 36.90 9.44 -0.95
N VAL A 136 36.19 9.73 0.14
CA VAL A 136 36.73 10.46 1.29
C VAL A 136 37.87 9.69 1.97
N ALA A 137 37.72 8.36 2.14
CA ALA A 137 38.76 7.52 2.74
C ALA A 137 40.05 7.48 1.88
N LEU A 138 39.91 7.45 0.55
CA LEU A 138 41.05 7.51 -0.38
C LEU A 138 41.82 8.84 -0.25
N ILE A 139 41.12 9.97 -0.19
CA ILE A 139 41.75 11.29 -0.04
C ILE A 139 42.51 11.39 1.28
N VAL A 140 41.92 10.93 2.39
CA VAL A 140 42.57 10.92 3.71
C VAL A 140 43.81 10.02 3.73
N GLY A 141 43.74 8.84 3.12
CA GLY A 141 44.87 7.91 3.04
C GLY A 141 46.06 8.48 2.25
N ILE A 142 45.79 9.19 1.16
CA ILE A 142 46.83 9.89 0.38
C ILE A 142 47.47 11.01 1.23
N TYR A 143 46.66 11.80 1.93
CA TYR A 143 47.17 12.89 2.76
C TYR A 143 48.09 12.39 3.89
N PHE A 144 47.78 11.24 4.49
CA PHE A 144 48.60 10.60 5.52
C PHE A 144 49.86 9.93 4.97
N TYR A 145 49.87 9.56 3.69
CA TYR A 145 51.03 8.95 3.03
C TYR A 145 52.07 9.99 2.58
N PHE A 146 51.62 11.22 2.25
CA PHE A 146 52.48 12.31 1.77
C PHE A 146 52.84 13.37 2.82
N ASN A 147 52.39 13.21 4.07
CA ASN A 147 52.75 14.06 5.21
C ASN A 147 53.54 13.25 6.25
#